data_AF-A0A7J9TQ23-F1
#
_entry.id   AF-A0A7J9TQ23-F1
#
_cell.length_a   1.000
_cell.length_b   1.000
_cell.length_c   1.000
_cell.angle_alpha   90.00
_cell.angle_beta   90.00
_cell.angle_gamma   90.00
#
_symmetry.space_group_name_H-M   'P 1'
#
loop_
_entity.id
_entity.type
_entity.pdbx_description
1 polymer ?
#
loop_
_entity_poly.entity_id
_entity_poly.type
_entity_poly.pdbx_seq_one_letter_code
_entity_poly.pdbx_strand_id
1 'polypeptide(L)'
;EGHVPVYISRFGSSIEEIFIAAPELKKMYGDRFADIPTGAIGVYTYFQRLGQGMRQLMTGNRKFALQYIERDDIAAITREAAEVSGIPHVMDVDKYEVEKILNA
;
A
#
# COMPACT_ATOMS: atom_id res chain seq x y z
N GLU A 1 23.97 24.26 0.21
CA GLU A 1 23.08 23.80 1.29
C GLU A 1 21.64 24.10 0.89
N GLY A 2 20.81 23.06 0.80
CA GLY A 2 19.43 23.19 0.35
C GLY A 2 18.54 23.62 1.50
N HIS A 3 17.98 24.82 1.43
CA HIS A 3 16.98 25.28 2.38
C HIS A 3 15.78 24.32 2.38
N VAL A 4 15.59 23.59 3.47
CA VAL A 4 14.38 22.78 3.68
C VAL A 4 13.19 23.74 3.71
N PRO A 5 12.16 23.54 2.86
CA PRO A 5 10.96 24.38 2.88
C PRO A 5 10.35 24.43 4.29
N VAL A 6 9.86 25.60 4.70
CA VAL A 6 9.33 25.85 6.07
C VAL A 6 8.24 24.85 6.46
N TYR A 7 7.45 24.36 5.51
CA TYR A 7 6.39 23.39 5.78
C TYR A 7 6.93 21.96 6.10
N ILE A 8 8.17 21.69 5.70
CA ILE A 8 8.85 20.40 5.87
C ILE A 8 9.79 20.43 7.09
N SER A 9 10.30 21.59 7.49
CA SER A 9 11.27 21.73 8.58
C SER A 9 10.77 21.20 9.93
N ARG A 10 9.44 21.15 10.15
CA ARG A 10 8.83 20.50 11.33
C ARG A 10 9.07 18.99 11.41
N PHE A 11 9.44 18.34 10.30
CA PHE A 11 9.73 16.91 10.24
C PHE A 11 11.22 16.61 10.33
N GLY A 12 12.09 17.63 10.33
CA GLY A 12 13.53 17.47 10.36
C GLY A 12 14.26 18.56 9.58
N SER A 13 15.56 18.65 9.81
CA SER A 13 16.49 19.59 9.16
C SER A 13 17.43 18.89 8.16
N SER A 14 17.42 17.56 8.10
CA SER A 14 18.23 16.74 7.18
C SER A 14 17.37 15.73 6.39
N ILE A 15 17.91 15.21 5.29
CA ILE A 15 17.24 14.16 4.49
C ILE A 15 17.00 12.93 5.36
N GLU A 16 17.96 12.57 6.22
CA GLU A 16 17.90 11.44 7.13
C GLU A 16 16.85 11.59 8.23
N GLU A 17 16.59 12.81 8.69
CA GLU A 17 15.51 13.09 9.65
C GLU A 17 14.13 13.09 8.97
N ILE A 18 14.04 13.63 7.75
CA ILE A 18 12.77 13.79 7.03
C ILE A 18 12.28 12.45 6.45
N PHE A 19 13.20 11.61 5.95
CA PHE A 19 12.86 10.37 5.24
C PHE A 19 13.23 9.14 6.05
N ILE A 20 12.22 8.38 6.49
CA ILE A 20 12.43 7.14 7.27
C ILE A 20 13.29 6.09 6.56
N ALA A 21 13.25 6.03 5.22
CA ALA A 21 14.04 5.08 4.43
C ALA A 21 15.50 5.55 4.18
N ALA A 22 15.85 6.80 4.50
CA ALA A 22 17.16 7.35 4.19
C ALA A 22 18.32 6.59 4.87
N PRO A 23 18.24 6.18 6.15
CA PRO A 23 19.32 5.38 6.76
C PRO A 23 19.57 4.04 6.05
N GLU A 24 18.50 3.36 5.63
CA GLU A 24 18.57 2.10 4.89
C GLU A 24 19.20 2.32 3.50
N LEU A 25 18.73 3.34 2.77
CA LEU A 25 19.24 3.68 1.45
C LEU A 25 20.71 4.12 1.51
N LYS A 26 21.09 4.90 2.53
CA LYS A 26 22.48 5.32 2.74
C LYS A 26 23.38 4.12 3.02
N LYS A 27 22.92 3.15 3.79
CA LYS A 27 23.63 1.88 4.00
C LYS A 27 23.77 1.08 2.71
N MET A 28 22.75 1.09 1.85
CA MET A 28 22.73 0.33 0.58
C MET A 28 23.62 0.95 -0.51
N TYR A 29 23.61 2.28 -0.63
CA TYR A 29 24.25 3.00 -1.73
C TYR A 29 25.56 3.70 -1.35
N GLY A 30 25.89 3.80 -0.06
CA GLY A 30 27.11 4.44 0.42
C GLY A 30 27.22 5.88 -0.09
N ASP A 31 28.35 6.23 -0.69
CA ASP A 31 28.61 7.56 -1.24
C ASP A 31 27.62 7.96 -2.35
N ARG A 32 27.10 6.99 -3.11
CA ARG A 32 26.11 7.21 -4.16
C ARG A 32 24.73 7.59 -3.63
N PHE A 33 24.51 7.55 -2.32
CA PHE A 33 23.28 8.05 -1.71
C PHE A 33 23.04 9.53 -2.05
N ALA A 34 24.11 10.32 -2.16
CA ALA A 34 24.02 11.73 -2.55
C ALA A 34 23.46 11.94 -3.97
N ASP A 35 23.54 10.92 -4.83
CA ASP A 35 23.02 10.97 -6.20
C ASP A 35 21.50 10.69 -6.26
N ILE A 36 20.89 10.20 -5.17
CA ILE A 36 19.48 9.82 -5.14
C ILE A 36 18.61 11.07 -4.94
N PRO A 37 17.71 11.40 -5.88
CA PRO A 37 16.78 12.51 -5.68
C PRO A 37 15.85 12.26 -4.50
N THR A 38 15.59 13.30 -3.69
CA THR A 38 14.67 13.21 -2.53
C THR A 38 13.26 12.75 -2.94
N GLY A 39 12.80 13.12 -4.14
CA GLY A 39 11.54 12.62 -4.70
C GLY A 39 11.53 11.10 -4.89
N ALA A 40 12.67 10.51 -5.30
CA ALA A 40 12.80 9.06 -5.44
C ALA A 40 12.77 8.35 -4.08
N ILE A 41 13.40 8.93 -3.04
CA ILE A 41 13.33 8.43 -1.66
C ILE A 41 11.87 8.44 -1.16
N GLY A 42 11.13 9.50 -1.47
CA GLY A 42 9.70 9.60 -1.16
C GLY A 42 8.87 8.49 -1.81
N VAL A 43 9.05 8.27 -3.11
CA VAL A 43 8.35 7.21 -3.86
C VAL A 43 8.74 5.82 -3.34
N TYR A 44 10.03 5.57 -3.07
CA TYR A 44 10.50 4.32 -2.49
C TYR A 44 9.80 4.02 -1.16
N THR A 45 9.76 5.01 -0.27
CA THR A 45 9.09 4.89 1.03
C THR A 45 7.58 4.63 0.87
N TYR A 46 6.94 5.28 -0.10
CA TYR A 46 5.53 5.05 -0.40
C TYR A 46 5.26 3.60 -0.83
N PHE A 47 6.11 3.02 -1.70
CA PHE A 47 5.98 1.61 -2.10
C PHE A 47 6.24 0.64 -0.95
N GLN A 48 7.16 0.95 -0.02
CA GLN A 48 7.33 0.15 1.20
C GLN A 48 6.04 0.10 2.02
N ARG A 49 5.38 1.25 2.22
CA ARG A 49 4.08 1.33 2.90
C ARG A 49 2.98 0.59 2.13
N LEU A 50 2.93 0.72 0.81
CA LEU A 50 1.98 0.02 -0.04
C LEU A 50 2.16 -1.50 0.09
N GLY A 51 3.39 -1.99 0.00
CA GLY A 51 3.72 -3.40 0.18
C GLY A 51 3.34 -3.91 1.58
N GLN A 52 3.51 -3.10 2.62
CA GLN A 52 3.06 -3.45 3.97
C GLN A 52 1.53 -3.58 4.03
N GLY A 53 0.78 -2.63 3.48
CA GLY A 53 -0.69 -2.69 3.44
C GLY A 53 -1.18 -3.92 2.67
N MET A 54 -0.55 -4.23 1.53
CA MET A 54 -0.87 -5.43 0.76
C MET A 54 -0.65 -6.70 1.57
N ARG A 55 0.48 -6.82 2.29
CA ARG A 55 0.75 -7.97 3.18
C ARG A 55 -0.28 -8.08 4.31
N GLN A 56 -0.77 -6.97 4.85
CA GLN A 56 -1.83 -7.00 5.86
C GLN A 56 -3.14 -7.53 5.29
N LEU A 57 -3.56 -7.06 4.11
CA LEU A 57 -4.74 -7.56 3.41
C LEU A 57 -4.61 -9.05 3.09
N MET A 58 -3.45 -9.45 2.57
CA MET A 58 -3.08 -10.84 2.29
C MET A 58 -3.19 -11.73 3.52
N THR A 59 -2.63 -11.27 4.63
CA THR A 59 -2.65 -12.03 5.89
C THR A 59 -4.07 -12.15 6.45
N GLY A 60 -4.88 -11.09 6.34
CA GLY A 60 -6.30 -11.11 6.72
C GLY A 60 -7.10 -12.16 5.96
N ASN A 61 -6.81 -12.35 4.67
CA ASN A 61 -7.42 -13.36 3.82
C ASN A 61 -6.71 -14.74 3.88
N ARG A 62 -5.67 -14.89 4.71
CA ARG A 62 -4.85 -16.12 4.82
C ARG A 62 -4.20 -16.55 3.48
N LYS A 63 -3.88 -15.59 2.62
CA LYS A 63 -3.30 -15.78 1.28
C LYS A 63 -1.88 -15.21 1.25
N PHE A 64 -0.87 -16.07 1.36
CA PHE A 64 0.52 -15.65 1.63
C PHE A 64 1.39 -15.35 0.39
N ALA A 65 0.79 -15.32 -0.79
CA ALA A 65 1.48 -14.98 -2.03
C ALA A 65 0.54 -14.24 -2.98
N LEU A 66 1.10 -13.38 -3.84
CA LEU A 66 0.31 -12.48 -4.69
C LEU A 66 -0.63 -13.23 -5.64
N GLN A 67 -0.22 -14.40 -6.15
CA GLN A 67 -1.04 -15.20 -7.04
C GLN A 67 -2.32 -15.77 -6.39
N TYR A 68 -2.45 -15.70 -5.07
CA TYR A 68 -3.65 -16.17 -4.37
C TYR A 68 -4.65 -15.06 -4.10
N ILE A 69 -4.24 -13.78 -4.15
CA ILE A 69 -5.17 -12.67 -3.95
C ILE A 69 -5.96 -12.40 -5.22
N GLU A 70 -7.27 -12.28 -5.05
CA GLU A 70 -8.25 -12.11 -6.10
C GLU A 70 -9.19 -10.95 -5.74
N ARG A 71 -10.00 -10.51 -6.71
CA ARG A 71 -10.90 -9.35 -6.51
C ARG A 71 -12.11 -9.69 -5.63
N ASP A 72 -12.38 -10.96 -5.42
CA ASP A 72 -13.41 -11.48 -4.50
C ASP A 72 -12.99 -11.45 -3.03
N ASP A 73 -11.70 -11.24 -2.72
CA ASP A 73 -11.18 -11.03 -1.35
C ASP A 73 -11.61 -9.69 -0.73
N ILE A 74 -12.34 -8.85 -1.47
CA ILE A 74 -12.83 -7.55 -1.04
C ILE A 74 -14.33 -7.42 -1.33
N ALA A 75 -15.01 -6.64 -0.48
CA ALA A 75 -16.42 -6.33 -0.64
C ALA A 75 -16.64 -4.81 -0.56
N ALA A 76 -17.61 -4.31 -1.33
CA ALA A 76 -18.04 -2.92 -1.27
C ALA A 76 -19.00 -2.72 -0.10
N ILE A 77 -18.74 -1.71 0.73
CA ILE A 77 -19.58 -1.39 1.91
C ILE A 77 -20.85 -0.63 1.51
N THR A 78 -20.84 0.10 0.39
CA THR A 78 -22.00 0.84 -0.11
C THR A 78 -22.39 0.37 -1.51
N ARG A 79 -23.66 0.60 -1.88
CA ARG A 79 -24.18 0.21 -3.19
C ARG A 79 -23.55 1.03 -4.31
N GLU A 80 -23.29 2.31 -4.08
CA GLU A 80 -22.65 3.20 -5.04
C GLU A 80 -21.22 2.75 -5.32
N ALA A 81 -20.48 2.34 -4.29
CA ALA A 81 -19.15 1.77 -4.46
C ALA A 81 -19.20 0.46 -5.25
N ALA A 82 -20.20 -0.39 -5.00
CA ALA A 82 -20.41 -1.61 -5.76
C ALA A 82 -20.71 -1.33 -7.25
N GLU A 83 -21.60 -0.38 -7.53
CA GLU A 83 -21.98 0.03 -8.88
C GLU A 83 -20.80 0.60 -9.67
N VAL A 84 -19.97 1.45 -9.05
CA VAL A 84 -18.82 2.09 -9.72
C VAL A 84 -17.65 1.12 -9.88
N SER A 85 -17.36 0.29 -8.86
CA SER A 85 -16.18 -0.56 -8.85
C SER A 85 -16.39 -1.95 -9.45
N GLY A 86 -17.64 -2.39 -9.56
CA GLY A 86 -17.98 -3.78 -9.89
C GLY A 86 -17.61 -4.79 -8.81
N ILE A 87 -17.23 -4.34 -7.61
CA ILE A 87 -17.00 -5.22 -6.45
C ILE A 87 -18.37 -5.52 -5.80
N PRO A 88 -18.68 -6.78 -5.45
CA PRO A 88 -19.94 -7.12 -4.81
C PRO A 88 -20.18 -6.30 -3.54
N HIS A 89 -21.42 -5.84 -3.37
CA HIS A 89 -21.84 -5.24 -2.11
C HIS A 89 -21.79 -6.27 -0.99
N VAL A 90 -21.46 -5.87 0.24
CA VAL A 90 -21.25 -6.79 1.39
C VAL A 90 -22.41 -7.76 1.64
N MET A 91 -23.64 -7.36 1.32
CA MET A 91 -24.84 -8.21 1.48
C MET A 91 -25.04 -9.22 0.34
N ASP A 92 -24.29 -9.10 -0.75
CA ASP A 92 -24.39 -9.91 -1.96
C ASP A 92 -23.16 -10.81 -2.17
N VAL A 93 -22.16 -10.72 -1.27
CA VAL A 93 -20.98 -11.60 -1.25
C VAL A 93 -21.43 -13.06 -1.14
N ASP A 94 -20.76 -13.95 -1.90
CA ASP A 94 -21.00 -15.40 -1.96
C ASP A 94 -22.40 -15.86 -2.37
N LYS A 95 -23.31 -14.94 -2.77
CA LYS A 95 -24.69 -15.27 -3.13
C LYS A 95 -24.78 -16.39 -4.17
N TYR A 96 -23.92 -16.34 -5.19
CA TYR A 96 -23.86 -17.36 -6.24
C TYR A 96 -23.45 -18.74 -5.71
N GLU A 97 -22.44 -18.81 -4.84
CA GLU A 97 -21.99 -20.07 -4.25
C GLU A 97 -23.06 -20.66 -3.32
N VAL A 98 -23.75 -19.81 -2.55
CA VAL A 98 -24.88 -20.23 -1.70
C VAL A 98 -26.01 -20.82 -2.56
N GLU A 99 -26.41 -20.14 -3.63
CA GLU A 99 -27.46 -20.62 -4.54
C GLU A 99 -27.08 -21.96 -5.19
N LYS A 100 -25.80 -22.16 -5.54
CA LYS A 100 -25.30 -23.41 -6.11
C LYS A 100 -25.36 -24.57 -5.11
N ILE A 101 -25.06 -24.32 -3.84
CA ILE A 101 -25.11 -25.34 -2.78
C ILE A 101 -26.57 -25.73 -2.46
N LEU A 102 -27.48 -24.75 -2.39
CA LEU A 102 -28.88 -25.00 -2.00
C LEU A 102 -29.73 -25.66 -3.10
N ASN A 103 -29.36 -25.50 -4.36
CA ASN A 103 -30.07 -26.09 -5.50
C ASN A 103 -29.41 -27.38 -6.04
N ALA A 104 -28.42 -27.92 -5.31
CA ALA A 104 -27.76 -29.20 -5.60
C ALA A 104 -28.44 -30.40 -4.94
#